data_AF-A0A261KK05-F1
#
_entry.id   AF-A0A261KK05-F1
#
_cell.length_a   1.000
_cell.length_b   1.000
_cell.length_c   1.000
_cell.angle_alpha   90.00
_cell.angle_beta   90.00
_cell.angle_gamma   90.00
#
_symmetry.space_group_name_H-M   'P 1'
#
loop_
_entity.id
_entity.type
_entity.pdbx_description
1 polymer ?
#
loop_
_entity_poly.entity_id
_entity_poly.type
_entity_poly.pdbx_seq_one_letter_code
_entity_poly.pdbx_strand_id
1 'polypeptide(L)'
;MVFPFIIGALGLAVGAVAGTFTTHAVGEKDRQAAKHHRKIANELSEQYAELEQKYYELADKSQNKINELIRQKALDEVEKDCLRLALRLQQHLIYLMADIDREPSIYALQSFREAVDITNEVLCEANEELILIPSYYYARNKVRAIQQQQLINSQNQQFISSRFDIS
;
A
#
# COMPACT_ATOMS: atom_id res chain seq x y z
N MET A 1 -6.23 16.34 -22.01
CA MET A 1 -7.42 16.95 -22.61
C MET A 1 -7.30 16.79 -24.13
N VAL A 2 -8.23 16.02 -24.71
CA VAL A 2 -8.64 15.80 -26.13
C VAL A 2 -7.58 15.52 -27.22
N PHE A 3 -7.60 14.30 -27.80
CA PHE A 3 -7.99 13.96 -29.21
C PHE A 3 -7.72 12.45 -29.49
N PRO A 4 -8.37 11.78 -30.48
CA PRO A 4 -9.72 11.19 -30.40
C PRO A 4 -9.81 9.79 -31.09
N PHE A 5 -11.02 9.28 -31.24
CA PHE A 5 -11.53 8.46 -32.36
C PHE A 5 -10.64 8.33 -33.63
N ILE A 6 -9.82 7.29 -33.73
CA ILE A 6 -9.24 6.85 -35.02
C ILE A 6 -9.47 5.35 -35.26
N ILE A 7 -10.70 4.85 -35.04
CA ILE A 7 -11.11 3.54 -35.61
C ILE A 7 -12.57 3.58 -36.10
N GLY A 8 -13.08 4.78 -36.42
CA GLY A 8 -14.41 4.94 -37.03
C GLY A 8 -14.38 5.08 -38.56
N ALA A 9 -13.21 5.24 -39.17
CA ALA A 9 -13.07 5.71 -40.56
C ALA A 9 -12.40 4.71 -41.53
N LEU A 10 -11.95 3.54 -41.05
CA LEU A 10 -11.33 2.53 -41.94
C LEU A 10 -12.30 1.42 -42.38
N GLY A 11 -13.56 1.45 -41.91
CA GLY A 11 -14.56 0.40 -42.18
C GLY A 11 -15.45 0.58 -43.42
N LEU A 12 -15.28 1.63 -44.23
CA LEU A 12 -16.20 1.95 -45.32
C LEU A 12 -15.50 2.38 -46.61
N ALA A 13 -14.54 1.60 -47.11
CA ALA A 13 -14.03 1.86 -48.45
C ALA A 13 -13.40 0.63 -49.12
N VAL A 14 -14.17 -0.42 -49.43
CA VAL A 14 -14.06 -1.14 -50.72
C VAL A 14 -15.37 -1.89 -50.96
N GLY A 15 -16.31 -1.31 -51.71
CA GLY A 15 -17.60 -1.98 -51.93
C GLY A 15 -18.51 -1.34 -52.96
N ALA A 16 -17.96 -0.74 -54.02
CA ALA A 16 -18.75 -0.39 -55.20
C ALA A 16 -17.83 -0.11 -56.40
N VAL A 17 -17.61 -1.12 -57.24
CA VAL A 17 -17.30 -0.87 -58.66
C VAL A 17 -18.34 -1.65 -59.46
N ALA A 18 -19.24 -0.87 -60.07
CA ALA A 18 -20.32 -1.31 -60.93
C ALA A 18 -19.78 -1.98 -62.20
N GLY A 19 -20.58 -2.89 -62.77
CA GLY A 19 -20.22 -3.61 -64.00
C GLY A 19 -20.32 -2.79 -65.28
N THR A 20 -19.68 -3.29 -66.33
CA THR A 20 -20.23 -3.42 -67.70
C THR A 20 -19.31 -4.34 -68.52
N PHE A 21 -19.92 -5.04 -69.47
CA PHE A 21 -19.37 -6.09 -70.33
C PHE A 21 -18.34 -5.57 -71.36
N THR A 22 -17.35 -6.39 -71.76
CA THR A 22 -17.05 -6.72 -73.18
C THR A 22 -15.86 -7.70 -73.36
N THR A 23 -16.04 -8.56 -74.37
CA THR A 23 -15.10 -9.31 -75.23
C THR A 23 -14.24 -10.47 -74.68
N HIS A 24 -14.68 -11.66 -75.10
CA HIS A 24 -13.96 -12.93 -75.19
C HIS A 24 -12.58 -12.79 -75.86
N ALA A 25 -11.51 -12.70 -75.06
CA ALA A 25 -10.13 -13.09 -75.38
C ALA A 25 -9.16 -12.82 -74.21
N VAL A 26 -9.59 -12.00 -73.23
CA VAL A 26 -8.79 -11.58 -72.05
C VAL A 26 -9.07 -12.45 -70.81
N GLY A 27 -9.88 -13.50 -70.95
CA GLY A 27 -10.42 -14.28 -69.82
C GLY A 27 -9.38 -15.05 -69.00
N GLU A 28 -8.25 -15.47 -69.58
CA GLU A 28 -7.26 -16.28 -68.83
C GLU A 28 -6.32 -15.38 -67.99
N LYS A 29 -5.91 -14.24 -68.54
CA LYS A 29 -5.01 -13.28 -67.90
C LYS A 29 -5.69 -12.52 -66.76
N ASP A 30 -6.93 -12.07 -66.98
CA ASP A 30 -7.73 -11.40 -65.95
C ASP A 30 -8.20 -12.36 -64.86
N ARG A 31 -8.43 -13.64 -65.18
CA ARG A 31 -8.79 -14.65 -64.18
C ARG A 31 -7.60 -15.06 -63.32
N GLN A 32 -6.39 -15.07 -63.87
CA GLN A 32 -5.16 -15.24 -63.09
C GLN A 32 -4.87 -14.01 -62.22
N ALA A 33 -5.04 -12.79 -62.74
CA ALA A 33 -4.91 -11.57 -61.96
C ALA A 33 -5.94 -11.49 -60.82
N ALA A 34 -7.21 -11.82 -61.09
CA ALA A 34 -8.26 -11.87 -60.06
C ALA A 34 -7.99 -12.94 -59.00
N LYS A 35 -7.49 -14.13 -59.38
CA LYS A 35 -7.05 -15.16 -58.43
C LYS A 35 -5.86 -14.68 -57.60
N HIS A 36 -4.91 -13.97 -58.21
CA HIS A 36 -3.74 -13.42 -57.54
C HIS A 36 -4.13 -12.33 -56.53
N HIS A 37 -4.98 -11.38 -56.91
CA HIS A 37 -5.50 -10.35 -56.02
C HIS A 37 -6.35 -10.94 -54.89
N ARG A 38 -7.15 -11.97 -55.15
CA ARG A 38 -7.91 -12.68 -54.11
C ARG A 38 -7.00 -13.41 -53.12
N LYS A 39 -5.90 -13.99 -53.60
CA LYS A 39 -4.89 -14.62 -52.75
C LYS A 39 -4.20 -13.61 -51.84
N ILE A 40 -3.77 -12.47 -52.41
CA ILE A 40 -3.15 -11.37 -51.65
C ILE A 40 -4.14 -10.80 -50.63
N ALA A 41 -5.40 -10.60 -50.99
CA ALA A 41 -6.43 -10.09 -50.07
C ALA A 41 -6.67 -11.05 -48.89
N ASN A 42 -6.69 -12.36 -49.15
CA ASN A 42 -6.81 -13.36 -48.08
C ASN A 42 -5.57 -13.39 -47.17
N GLU A 43 -4.36 -13.37 -47.74
CA GLU A 43 -3.11 -13.33 -46.96
C GLU A 43 -3.03 -12.07 -46.10
N LEU A 44 -3.44 -10.92 -46.64
CA LEU A 44 -3.52 -9.67 -45.87
C LEU A 44 -4.54 -9.79 -44.75
N SER A 45 -5.73 -10.33 -45.03
CA SER A 45 -6.78 -10.50 -44.03
C SER A 45 -6.36 -11.42 -42.89
N GLU A 46 -5.65 -12.52 -43.19
CA GLU A 46 -5.10 -13.43 -42.19
C GLU A 46 -4.03 -12.75 -41.34
N GLN A 47 -3.10 -12.02 -41.96
CA GLN A 47 -2.07 -11.27 -41.23
C GLN A 47 -2.64 -10.17 -40.33
N TYR A 48 -3.68 -9.46 -40.79
CA TYR A 48 -4.38 -8.47 -39.99
C TYR A 48 -5.11 -9.11 -38.81
N ALA A 49 -5.81 -10.22 -39.01
CA ALA A 49 -6.48 -10.93 -37.94
C ALA A 49 -5.50 -11.48 -36.89
N GLU A 50 -4.36 -12.02 -37.33
CA GLU A 50 -3.29 -12.48 -36.44
C GLU A 50 -2.68 -11.32 -35.63
N LEU A 51 -2.46 -10.17 -36.28
CA LEU A 51 -1.94 -8.98 -35.63
C LEU A 51 -2.94 -8.41 -34.60
N GLU A 52 -4.22 -8.34 -34.96
CA GLU A 52 -5.30 -7.91 -34.08
C GLU A 52 -5.41 -8.82 -32.85
N GLN A 53 -5.35 -10.14 -33.06
CA GLN A 53 -5.35 -11.11 -31.97
C GLN A 53 -4.13 -10.93 -31.04
N LYS A 54 -2.92 -10.80 -31.60
CA LYS A 54 -1.70 -10.54 -30.81
C LYS A 54 -1.79 -9.23 -30.04
N TYR A 55 -2.38 -8.20 -30.63
CA TYR A 55 -2.57 -6.92 -29.99
C TYR A 55 -3.51 -7.04 -28.77
N TYR A 56 -4.67 -7.68 -28.94
CA TYR A 56 -5.59 -7.90 -27.83
C TYR A 56 -5.00 -8.79 -26.74
N GLU A 57 -4.31 -9.87 -27.10
CA GLU A 57 -3.65 -10.75 -26.13
C GLU A 57 -2.55 -10.00 -25.36
N LEU A 58 -1.78 -9.15 -26.03
CA LEU A 58 -0.79 -8.30 -25.38
C LEU A 58 -1.45 -7.27 -24.45
N ALA A 59 -2.55 -6.65 -24.89
CA ALA A 59 -3.29 -5.70 -24.07
C ALA A 59 -3.82 -6.36 -22.79
N ASP A 60 -4.46 -7.52 -22.90
CA ASP A 60 -4.96 -8.29 -21.76
C ASP A 60 -3.83 -8.73 -20.81
N LYS A 61 -2.74 -9.26 -21.35
CA LYS A 61 -1.56 -9.62 -20.54
C LYS A 61 -0.97 -8.43 -19.82
N SER A 62 -0.88 -7.28 -20.49
CA SER A 62 -0.35 -6.05 -19.91
C SER A 62 -1.24 -5.55 -18.77
N GLN A 63 -2.56 -5.57 -18.96
CA GLN A 63 -3.51 -5.14 -17.94
C GLN A 63 -3.47 -6.04 -16.70
N ASN A 64 -3.42 -7.37 -16.91
CA ASN A 64 -3.27 -8.33 -15.82
C ASN A 64 -1.97 -8.13 -15.05
N LYS A 65 -0.87 -7.85 -15.75
CA LYS A 65 0.43 -7.58 -15.11
C LYS A 65 0.43 -6.27 -14.33
N ILE A 66 -0.19 -5.21 -14.86
CA ILE A 66 -0.34 -3.93 -14.16
C ILE A 66 -1.15 -4.12 -12.88
N ASN A 67 -2.28 -4.83 -12.94
CA ASN A 67 -3.11 -5.09 -11.78
C ASN A 67 -2.35 -5.86 -10.69
N GLU A 68 -1.57 -6.88 -11.09
CA GLU A 68 -0.74 -7.63 -10.13
C GLU A 68 0.36 -6.76 -9.51
N LEU A 69 1.03 -5.91 -10.30
CA LEU A 69 2.03 -4.98 -9.78
C LEU A 69 1.44 -3.94 -8.83
N ILE A 70 0.23 -3.44 -9.12
CA ILE A 70 -0.50 -2.52 -8.22
C ILE A 70 -0.81 -3.22 -6.91
N ARG A 71 -1.30 -4.46 -6.96
CA ARG A 71 -1.62 -5.27 -5.77
C ARG A 71 -0.38 -5.51 -4.91
N GLN A 72 0.74 -5.91 -5.53
CA GLN A 72 2.01 -6.12 -4.84
C GLN A 72 2.51 -4.83 -4.19
N LYS A 73 2.49 -3.71 -4.94
CA LYS A 73 2.91 -2.42 -4.41
C LYS A 73 2.06 -1.98 -3.22
N ALA A 74 0.75 -2.19 -3.26
CA ALA A 74 -0.13 -1.86 -2.15
C ALA A 74 0.19 -2.69 -0.90
N LEU A 75 0.49 -3.99 -1.06
CA LEU A 75 0.92 -4.85 0.05
C LEU A 75 2.25 -4.36 0.65
N ASP A 76 3.24 -4.06 -0.19
CA ASP A 76 4.55 -3.56 0.24
C ASP A 76 4.44 -2.22 0.97
N GLU A 77 3.53 -1.34 0.55
CA GLU A 77 3.29 -0.05 1.21
C GLU A 77 2.63 -0.24 2.57
N VAL A 78 1.65 -1.13 2.69
CA VAL A 78 1.01 -1.47 3.97
C VAL A 78 2.03 -2.06 4.95
N GLU A 79 2.88 -2.98 4.52
CA GLU A 79 3.94 -3.56 5.36
C GLU A 79 4.90 -2.48 5.89
N LYS A 80 5.33 -1.55 5.03
CA LYS A 80 6.19 -0.44 5.43
C LYS A 80 5.51 0.49 6.43
N ASP A 81 4.21 0.73 6.28
CA ASP A 81 3.46 1.58 7.20
C ASP A 81 3.24 0.90 8.56
N CYS A 82 2.99 -0.41 8.59
CA CYS A 82 2.96 -1.23 9.81
C CYS A 82 4.29 -1.17 10.56
N LEU A 83 5.41 -1.39 9.87
CA LEU A 83 6.75 -1.29 10.46
C LEU A 83 7.04 0.12 11.00
N ARG A 84 6.64 1.16 10.26
CA ARG A 84 6.81 2.56 10.72
C ARG A 84 5.98 2.84 11.97
N LEU A 85 4.76 2.28 12.06
CA LEU A 85 3.92 2.40 13.24
C LEU A 85 4.55 1.71 14.45
N ALA A 86 4.99 0.46 14.30
CA ALA A 86 5.64 -0.31 15.35
C ALA A 86 6.86 0.44 15.92
N LEU A 87 7.71 0.99 15.04
CA LEU A 87 8.87 1.77 15.45
C LEU A 87 8.50 3.04 16.24
N ARG A 88 7.46 3.76 15.81
CA ARG A 88 6.98 4.95 16.53
C ARG A 88 6.41 4.59 17.91
N LEU A 89 5.64 3.51 18.00
CA LEU A 89 5.08 3.04 19.27
C LEU A 89 6.21 2.67 20.26
N GLN A 90 7.20 1.90 19.80
CA GLN A 90 8.37 1.57 20.60
C GLN A 90 9.12 2.84 21.06
N GLN A 91 9.30 3.82 20.17
CA GLN A 91 9.96 5.07 20.52
C GLN A 91 9.19 5.87 21.58
N HIS A 92 7.86 5.91 21.50
CA HIS A 92 7.03 6.56 22.53
C HIS A 92 7.14 5.87 23.89
N LEU A 93 7.16 4.54 23.93
CA LEU A 93 7.41 3.80 25.17
C LEU A 93 8.79 4.09 25.76
N ILE A 94 9.82 4.21 24.93
CA ILE A 94 11.17 4.61 25.38
C ILE A 94 11.15 6.01 26.01
N TYR A 95 10.44 6.97 25.43
CA TYR A 95 10.29 8.29 26.04
C TYR A 95 9.55 8.24 27.38
N LEU A 96 8.47 7.48 27.47
CA LEU A 96 7.76 7.28 28.74
C LEU A 96 8.66 6.62 29.80
N MET A 97 9.50 5.67 29.40
CA MET A 97 10.48 5.08 30.31
C MET A 97 11.48 6.11 30.82
N ALA A 98 11.98 6.98 29.94
CA ALA A 98 12.90 8.05 30.32
C ALA A 98 12.25 9.06 31.28
N ASP A 99 10.99 9.41 31.05
CA ASP A 99 10.24 10.33 31.92
C ASP A 99 9.98 9.71 33.30
N ILE A 100 9.62 8.43 33.36
CA ILE A 100 9.47 7.69 34.63
C ILE A 100 10.81 7.57 35.35
N ASP A 101 11.90 7.34 34.63
CA ASP A 101 13.22 7.26 35.24
C ASP A 101 13.66 8.60 35.82
N ARG A 102 13.19 9.73 35.27
CA ARG A 102 13.39 11.08 35.80
C ARG A 102 12.50 11.37 37.01
N GLU A 103 11.20 11.14 36.88
CA GLU A 103 10.20 11.44 37.91
C GLU A 103 9.29 10.23 38.15
N PRO A 104 9.72 9.27 38.97
CA PRO A 104 8.96 8.05 39.20
C PRO A 104 7.74 8.31 40.07
N SER A 105 6.57 7.95 39.57
CA SER A 105 5.33 7.93 40.35
C SER A 105 4.59 6.60 40.16
N ILE A 106 3.78 6.23 41.16
CA ILE A 106 2.95 5.02 41.07
C ILE A 106 1.96 5.13 39.90
N TYR A 107 1.38 6.32 39.72
CA TYR A 107 0.46 6.60 38.62
C TYR A 107 1.15 6.44 37.26
N ALA A 108 2.31 7.07 37.04
CA ALA A 108 3.03 6.97 35.78
C ALA A 108 3.45 5.51 35.47
N LEU A 109 3.84 4.74 36.49
CA LEU A 109 4.17 3.31 36.31
C LEU A 109 2.96 2.46 35.92
N GLN A 110 1.79 2.75 36.48
CA GLN A 110 0.55 2.07 36.11
C GLN A 110 0.14 2.42 34.68
N SER A 111 0.09 3.71 34.35
CA SER A 111 -0.24 4.17 32.98
C SER A 111 0.75 3.65 31.94
N PHE A 112 2.03 3.53 32.30
CA PHE A 112 3.03 2.93 31.41
C PHE A 112 2.80 1.44 31.17
N ARG A 113 2.38 0.68 32.20
CA ARG A 113 1.99 -0.72 32.00
C ARG A 113 0.80 -0.82 31.04
N GLU A 114 -0.24 -0.02 31.26
CA GLU A 114 -1.41 0.01 30.37
C GLU A 114 -1.02 0.39 28.93
N ALA A 115 -0.11 1.36 28.76
CA ALA A 115 0.41 1.76 27.45
C ALA A 115 1.20 0.63 26.76
N VAL A 116 1.99 -0.16 27.51
CA VAL A 116 2.68 -1.34 26.98
C VAL A 116 1.68 -2.41 26.55
N ASP A 117 0.65 -2.67 27.35
CA ASP A 117 -0.38 -3.68 27.04
C ASP A 117 -1.14 -3.30 25.75
N ILE A 118 -1.62 -2.05 25.64
CA ILE A 118 -2.29 -1.55 24.43
C ILE A 118 -1.35 -1.58 23.21
N THR A 119 -0.08 -1.20 23.39
CA THR A 119 0.91 -1.25 22.30
C THR A 119 1.11 -2.68 21.82
N ASN A 120 1.16 -3.65 22.74
CA ASN A 120 1.32 -5.06 22.41
C ASN A 120 0.10 -5.65 21.70
N GLU A 121 -1.12 -5.17 22.01
CA GLU A 121 -2.32 -5.52 21.22
C GLU A 121 -2.17 -5.08 19.76
N VAL A 122 -1.77 -3.83 19.52
CA VAL A 122 -1.57 -3.29 18.17
C VAL A 122 -0.44 -4.03 17.42
N LEU A 123 0.66 -4.35 18.10
CA LEU A 123 1.76 -5.11 17.52
C LEU A 123 1.34 -6.55 17.17
N CYS A 124 0.52 -7.18 18.00
CA CYS A 124 -0.03 -8.51 17.72
C CYS A 124 -0.92 -8.48 16.46
N GLU A 125 -1.78 -7.47 16.31
CA GLU A 125 -2.60 -7.30 15.10
C GLU A 125 -1.75 -7.04 13.85
N ALA A 126 -0.61 -6.35 14.01
CA ALA A 126 0.35 -6.12 12.95
C ALA A 126 1.28 -7.33 12.65
N ASN A 127 1.13 -8.45 13.38
CA ASN A 127 2.01 -9.61 13.30
C ASN A 127 3.49 -9.29 13.58
N GLU A 128 3.72 -8.39 14.55
CA GLU A 128 5.03 -7.92 14.99
C GLU A 128 5.41 -8.49 16.37
N GLU A 129 6.69 -8.38 16.73
CA GLU A 129 7.20 -8.83 18.03
C GLU A 129 6.68 -7.95 19.19
N LEU A 130 6.27 -8.59 20.28
CA LEU A 130 5.77 -7.90 21.47
C LEU A 130 6.91 -7.23 22.25
N ILE A 131 6.60 -6.07 22.80
CA ILE A 131 7.54 -5.32 23.63
C ILE A 131 7.55 -5.92 25.04
N LEU A 132 8.72 -6.43 25.43
CA LEU A 132 8.97 -6.98 26.75
C LEU A 132 9.71 -5.97 27.63
N ILE A 133 9.05 -5.48 28.67
CA ILE A 133 9.69 -4.64 29.68
C ILE A 133 10.25 -5.52 30.80
N PRO A 134 11.54 -5.41 31.15
CA PRO A 134 12.12 -6.21 32.20
C PRO A 134 11.41 -6.02 33.54
N SER A 135 11.12 -7.12 34.25
CA SER A 135 10.42 -7.07 35.54
C SER A 135 11.15 -6.22 36.59
N TYR A 136 12.49 -6.19 36.55
CA TYR A 136 13.29 -5.36 37.44
C TYR A 136 13.04 -3.85 37.24
N TYR A 137 12.66 -3.42 36.04
CA TYR A 137 12.38 -2.01 35.74
C TYR A 137 11.21 -1.50 36.57
N TYR A 138 10.09 -2.23 36.57
CA TYR A 138 8.93 -1.91 37.38
C TYR A 138 9.25 -1.96 38.88
N ALA A 139 9.96 -3.00 39.32
CA ALA A 139 10.32 -3.15 40.73
C ALA A 139 11.18 -1.96 41.23
N ARG A 140 12.22 -1.59 40.47
CA ARG A 140 13.11 -0.47 40.77
C ARG A 140 12.34 0.84 40.88
N ASN A 141 11.56 1.18 39.86
CA ASN A 141 10.87 2.47 39.83
C ASN A 141 9.71 2.54 40.83
N LYS A 142 9.08 1.42 41.17
CA LYS A 142 8.08 1.38 42.25
C LYS A 142 8.69 1.74 43.61
N VAL A 143 9.87 1.22 43.92
CA VAL A 143 10.59 1.57 45.17
C VAL A 143 10.91 3.07 45.18
N ARG A 144 11.43 3.61 44.08
CA ARG A 144 11.75 5.05 43.96
C ARG A 144 10.51 5.93 44.11
N ALA A 145 9.39 5.55 43.50
CA ALA A 145 8.13 6.28 43.61
C ALA A 145 7.60 6.33 45.06
N ILE A 146 7.68 5.21 45.79
CA ILE A 146 7.27 5.14 47.21
C ILE A 146 8.17 6.06 48.07
N GLN A 147 9.48 6.00 47.85
CA GLN A 147 10.45 6.85 48.57
C GLN A 147 10.17 8.34 48.31
N GLN A 148 9.93 8.72 47.06
CA GLN A 148 9.61 10.10 46.70
C GLN A 148 8.32 10.58 47.36
N GLN A 149 7.28 9.74 47.39
CA GLN A 149 6.02 10.07 48.06
C GLN A 149 6.18 10.22 49.58
N GLN A 150 6.98 9.37 50.22
CA GLN A 150 7.29 9.48 51.65
C GLN A 150 8.04 10.79 51.97
N LEU A 151 9.00 11.20 51.14
CA LEU A 151 9.73 12.45 51.29
C LEU A 151 8.78 13.66 51.20
N ILE A 152 7.91 13.69 50.18
CA ILE A 152 6.92 14.76 50.01
C ILE A 152 5.98 14.84 51.22
N ASN A 153 5.48 13.70 51.70
CA ASN A 153 4.60 13.66 52.87
C ASN A 153 5.30 14.17 54.15
N SER A 154 6.57 13.81 54.33
CA SER A 154 7.38 14.24 55.48
C SER A 154 7.65 15.75 55.44
N GLN A 155 7.97 16.30 54.27
CA GLN A 155 8.16 17.75 54.07
C GLN A 155 6.87 18.53 54.34
N ASN A 156 5.73 18.04 53.86
CA ASN A 156 4.44 18.66 54.11
C ASN A 156 4.08 18.68 55.61
N GLN A 157 4.37 17.59 56.34
CA GLN A 157 4.16 17.55 57.79
C GLN A 157 5.06 18.55 58.55
N GLN A 158 6.33 18.67 58.16
CA GLN A 158 7.25 19.65 58.74
C GLN A 158 6.80 21.10 58.48
N PHE A 159 6.37 21.40 57.26
CA PHE A 159 5.84 22.71 56.91
C PHE A 159 4.61 23.08 57.74
N ILE A 160 3.68 22.12 57.92
CA ILE A 160 2.47 22.32 58.74
C ILE A 160 2.86 22.56 60.21
N SER A 161 3.74 21.74 60.79
CA SER A 161 4.19 21.92 62.19
C SER A 161 4.83 23.30 62.40
N SER A 162 5.72 23.72 61.50
CA SER A 162 6.41 25.01 61.60
C SER A 162 5.49 26.24 61.53
N ARG A 163 4.27 26.08 60.98
CA ARG A 163 3.25 27.15 60.96
C ARG A 163 2.43 27.23 62.24
N PHE A 164 2.31 26.13 62.99
CA PHE A 164 1.55 26.10 64.24
C PHE A 164 2.40 26.49 65.47
N ASP A 165 3.72 26.43 65.37
CA ASP A 165 4.65 26.83 66.45
C ASP A 165 4.92 28.36 66.53
N ILE A 166 4.22 29.19 65.73
CA ILE A 166 4.36 30.67 65.69
C ILE A 166 3.08 31.37 66.23
N SER A 167 2.37 30.79 67.18
CA SER A 167 1.24 31.42 67.90
C SER A 167 1.40 31.24 69.40
#